data_AF-A0A3C1IGF8-F1
#
_entry.id   AF-A0A3C1IGF8-F1
#
_cell.length_a   1.000
_cell.length_b   1.000
_cell.length_c   1.000
_cell.angle_alpha   90.00
_cell.angle_beta   90.00
_cell.angle_gamma   90.00
#
_symmetry.space_group_name_H-M   'P 1'
#
loop_
_entity.id
_entity.type
_entity.pdbx_description
1 polymer ?
#
loop_
_entity_poly.entity_id
_entity_poly.type
_entity_poly.pdbx_seq_one_letter_code
_entity_poly.pdbx_strand_id
1 'polypeptide(L)'
;MPFLIDTSVQDGHDQSLIITDTLSIVEYIAETFADHAIWPKDRAMRAKARNLCAEMHSGFGALRQHCMMNIGPDLSRAGALIWRDHAAVRRDVARIETAWADMLALSGGPYLAGDFSALDAYFAPVVMRLKYYSLPVTGESQTYMNRIFKHPAIEDWVGGAVTSAEFLDFEEPFRLSTDDPEPV
;
A
#
# COMPACT_ATOMS: atom_id res chain seq x y z
N MET A 1 0.61 1.74 14.52
CA MET A 1 0.00 0.55 13.87
C MET A 1 -1.44 0.87 13.53
N PRO A 2 -1.96 0.45 12.36
CA PRO A 2 -3.37 0.63 12.02
C PRO A 2 -4.26 -0.15 13.01
N PHE A 3 -5.43 0.40 13.29
CA PHE A 3 -6.46 -0.22 14.12
C PHE A 3 -7.85 0.10 13.56
N LEU A 4 -8.81 -0.79 13.81
CA LEU A 4 -10.22 -0.60 13.53
C LEU A 4 -11.00 -0.74 14.85
N ILE A 5 -11.94 0.17 15.09
CA ILE A 5 -12.86 0.11 16.23
C ILE A 5 -14.26 -0.15 15.68
N ASP A 6 -14.83 -1.31 16.00
CA ASP A 6 -16.23 -1.60 15.75
C ASP A 6 -17.05 -1.35 17.01
N THR A 7 -17.83 -0.27 17.00
CA THR A 7 -18.69 0.11 18.13
C THR A 7 -20.01 -0.67 18.19
N SER A 8 -20.32 -1.43 17.14
CA SER A 8 -21.51 -2.28 17.06
C SER A 8 -21.29 -3.67 17.67
N VAL A 9 -20.04 -4.07 17.91
CA VAL A 9 -19.65 -5.37 18.49
C VAL A 9 -18.95 -5.17 19.84
N GLN A 10 -19.34 -5.97 20.84
CA GLN A 10 -18.74 -5.97 22.17
C GLN A 10 -17.62 -7.02 22.27
N ASP A 11 -16.52 -6.70 22.94
CA ASP A 11 -15.33 -7.56 23.10
C ASP A 11 -15.46 -8.63 24.22
N GLY A 12 -16.63 -8.71 24.87
CA GLY A 12 -16.88 -9.57 26.02
C GLY A 12 -16.58 -8.91 27.38
N HIS A 13 -16.08 -7.68 27.41
CA HIS A 13 -15.87 -6.87 28.62
C HIS A 13 -16.70 -5.56 28.60
N ASP A 14 -17.81 -5.55 27.85
CA ASP A 14 -18.65 -4.37 27.60
C ASP A 14 -17.87 -3.18 26.98
N GLN A 15 -16.81 -3.48 26.20
CA GLN A 15 -16.07 -2.49 25.41
C GLN A 15 -16.24 -2.73 23.90
N SER A 16 -16.07 -1.67 23.10
CA SER A 16 -16.04 -1.78 21.63
C SER A 16 -14.90 -2.68 21.16
N LEU A 17 -15.16 -3.49 20.14
CA LEU A 17 -14.16 -4.38 19.57
C LEU A 17 -13.03 -3.57 18.91
N ILE A 18 -11.79 -3.80 19.35
CA ILE A 18 -10.58 -3.21 18.77
C ILE A 18 -9.81 -4.29 18.02
N ILE A 19 -9.58 -4.07 16.73
CA ILE A 19 -8.83 -4.97 15.86
C ILE A 19 -7.56 -4.28 15.42
N THR A 20 -6.44 -4.94 15.64
CA THR A 20 -5.11 -4.49 15.23
C THR A 20 -4.53 -5.45 14.19
N ASP A 21 -3.49 -5.02 13.48
CA ASP A 21 -2.90 -5.69 12.31
C ASP A 21 -3.73 -5.55 11.03
N THR A 22 -3.07 -5.20 9.93
CA THR A 22 -3.73 -4.94 8.64
C THR A 22 -4.46 -6.17 8.10
N LEU A 23 -3.89 -7.38 8.25
CA LEU A 23 -4.53 -8.59 7.74
C LEU A 23 -5.78 -8.91 8.57
N SER A 24 -5.69 -8.81 9.90
CA SER A 24 -6.83 -9.02 10.79
C SER A 24 -7.97 -8.02 10.52
N ILE A 25 -7.65 -6.74 10.27
CA ILE A 25 -8.64 -5.73 9.88
C ILE A 25 -9.31 -6.11 8.55
N VAL A 26 -8.52 -6.50 7.54
CA VAL A 26 -9.06 -6.88 6.23
C VAL A 26 -9.95 -8.12 6.31
N GLU A 27 -9.54 -9.15 7.04
CA GLU A 27 -10.37 -10.36 7.20
C GLU A 27 -11.66 -10.07 7.98
N TYR A 28 -11.60 -9.20 8.99
CA TYR A 28 -12.80 -8.75 9.70
C TYR A 28 -13.78 -8.02 8.76
N ILE A 29 -13.28 -7.09 7.94
CA ILE A 29 -14.10 -6.39 6.95
C ILE A 29 -14.69 -7.41 5.94
N ALA A 30 -13.91 -8.39 5.51
CA ALA A 30 -14.38 -9.42 4.58
C ALA A 30 -15.45 -10.34 5.19
N GLU A 31 -15.38 -10.62 6.50
CA GLU A 31 -16.40 -11.38 7.23
C GLU A 31 -17.68 -10.56 7.44
N THR A 32 -17.54 -9.32 7.91
CA THR A 32 -18.66 -8.41 8.21
C THR A 32 -19.44 -8.02 6.97
N PHE A 33 -18.76 -7.82 5.84
CA PHE A 33 -19.34 -7.40 4.57
C PHE A 33 -19.22 -8.50 3.51
N ALA A 34 -19.63 -9.72 3.84
CA ALA A 34 -19.48 -10.90 2.99
C ALA A 34 -20.12 -10.80 1.59
N ASP A 35 -21.11 -9.92 1.42
CA ASP A 35 -21.74 -9.64 0.11
C ASP A 35 -20.85 -8.80 -0.82
N HIS A 36 -19.83 -8.13 -0.27
CA HIS A 36 -18.84 -7.36 -1.00
C HIS A 36 -17.62 -8.23 -1.34
N ALA A 37 -17.10 -8.09 -2.56
CA ALA A 37 -15.92 -8.82 -3.02
C ALA A 37 -14.61 -8.20 -2.50
N ILE A 38 -14.46 -8.10 -1.16
CA ILE A 38 -13.21 -7.63 -0.52
C ILE A 38 -12.02 -8.47 -0.97
N TRP A 39 -12.22 -9.79 -1.00
CA TRP A 39 -11.34 -10.72 -1.68
C TRP A 39 -11.99 -11.23 -2.98
N PRO A 40 -11.18 -11.69 -3.96
CA PRO A 40 -11.69 -12.34 -5.16
C PRO A 40 -12.64 -13.48 -4.82
N LYS A 41 -13.72 -13.66 -5.59
CA LYS A 41 -14.69 -14.75 -5.38
C LYS A 41 -14.14 -16.12 -5.75
N ASP A 42 -13.30 -16.18 -6.80
CA ASP A 42 -12.62 -17.41 -7.17
C ASP A 42 -11.65 -17.87 -6.06
N ARG A 43 -11.70 -19.18 -5.75
CA ARG A 43 -10.93 -19.76 -4.64
C ARG A 43 -9.43 -19.68 -4.89
N ALA A 44 -8.98 -19.95 -6.11
CA ALA A 44 -7.56 -19.99 -6.43
C ALA A 44 -6.96 -18.58 -6.45
N MET A 45 -7.66 -17.63 -7.07
CA MET A 45 -7.28 -16.23 -7.09
C MET A 45 -7.25 -15.62 -5.68
N ARG A 46 -8.25 -15.93 -4.84
CA ARG A 46 -8.26 -15.49 -3.43
C ARG A 46 -7.08 -16.04 -2.64
N ALA A 47 -6.72 -17.31 -2.84
CA ALA A 47 -5.56 -17.91 -2.19
C ALA A 47 -4.25 -17.22 -2.61
N LYS A 48 -4.10 -16.93 -3.91
CA LYS A 48 -2.93 -16.20 -4.44
C LYS A 48 -2.87 -14.75 -3.93
N ALA A 49 -4.01 -14.06 -3.89
CA ALA A 49 -4.10 -12.71 -3.36
C ALA A 49 -3.65 -12.65 -1.89
N ARG A 50 -4.19 -13.53 -1.04
CA ARG A 50 -3.76 -13.63 0.37
C ARG A 50 -2.29 -13.98 0.53
N ASN A 51 -1.77 -14.90 -0.29
CA ASN A 51 -0.36 -15.25 -0.27
C ASN A 51 0.53 -14.04 -0.58
N LEU A 52 0.16 -13.24 -1.60
CA LEU A 52 0.94 -12.06 -1.95
C LEU A 52 0.79 -10.94 -0.91
N CYS A 53 -0.36 -10.79 -0.26
CA CYS A 53 -0.51 -9.89 0.90
C CYS A 53 0.39 -10.33 2.08
N ALA A 54 0.50 -11.63 2.35
CA ALA A 54 1.37 -12.15 3.40
C ALA A 54 2.86 -11.89 3.09
N GLU A 55 3.26 -12.06 1.83
CA GLU A 55 4.60 -11.68 1.38
C GLU A 55 4.86 -10.17 1.52
N MET A 56 3.88 -9.32 1.17
CA MET A 56 4.00 -7.88 1.40
C MET A 56 4.12 -7.53 2.88
N HIS A 57 3.31 -8.15 3.74
CA HIS A 57 3.34 -7.89 5.17
C HIS A 57 4.70 -8.24 5.80
N SER A 58 5.29 -9.38 5.42
CA SER A 58 6.53 -9.93 6.00
C SER A 58 7.81 -9.59 5.23
N GLY A 59 7.71 -9.13 3.98
CA GLY A 59 8.82 -8.96 3.05
C GLY A 59 9.20 -7.51 2.77
N PHE A 60 9.96 -7.30 1.69
CA PHE A 60 10.35 -5.99 1.15
C PHE A 60 10.96 -5.03 2.19
N GLY A 61 11.75 -5.58 3.11
CA GLY A 61 12.27 -4.84 4.25
C GLY A 61 13.16 -3.67 3.85
N ALA A 62 13.99 -3.83 2.81
CA ALA A 62 14.89 -2.77 2.37
C ALA A 62 14.10 -1.62 1.73
N LEU A 63 13.12 -1.92 0.87
CA LEU A 63 12.22 -0.90 0.33
C LEU A 63 11.47 -0.17 1.45
N ARG A 64 10.88 -0.90 2.41
CA ARG A 64 10.10 -0.30 3.50
C ARG A 64 10.95 0.54 4.45
N GLN A 65 12.22 0.18 4.64
CA GLN A 65 13.16 0.88 5.51
C GLN A 65 13.71 2.15 4.85
N HIS A 66 14.10 2.08 3.58
CA HIS A 66 14.74 3.20 2.90
C HIS A 66 13.75 4.15 2.23
N CYS A 67 12.59 3.63 1.82
CA CYS A 67 11.49 4.41 1.28
C CYS A 67 10.30 4.29 2.23
N MET A 68 10.26 5.14 3.26
CA MET A 68 9.09 5.22 4.13
C MET A 68 7.86 5.68 3.34
N MET A 69 6.65 5.42 3.85
CA MET A 69 5.45 5.77 3.09
C MET A 69 5.15 7.25 3.28
N ASN A 70 5.42 8.04 2.24
CA ASN A 70 5.13 9.46 2.19
C ASN A 70 4.12 9.75 1.08
N ILE A 71 3.24 10.73 1.30
CA ILE A 71 2.23 11.17 0.32
C ILE A 71 2.28 12.69 0.25
N GLY A 72 2.59 13.23 -0.93
CA GLY A 72 2.73 14.66 -1.16
C GLY A 72 4.12 15.06 -1.62
N PRO A 73 5.16 14.94 -0.78
CA PRO A 73 6.47 15.53 -1.08
C PRO A 73 7.15 14.87 -2.29
N ASP A 74 7.83 15.68 -3.11
CA ASP A 74 8.78 15.16 -4.09
C ASP A 74 10.04 14.62 -3.38
N LEU A 75 10.22 13.30 -3.41
CA LEU A 75 11.39 12.61 -2.86
C LEU A 75 12.28 12.02 -3.97
N SER A 76 12.15 12.50 -5.20
CA SER A 76 12.88 11.99 -6.37
C SER A 76 14.41 12.02 -6.18
N ARG A 77 14.95 13.08 -5.58
CA ARG A 77 16.39 13.18 -5.26
C ARG A 77 16.82 12.11 -4.26
N ALA A 78 16.07 11.95 -3.17
CA ALA A 78 16.35 10.91 -2.17
C ALA A 78 16.23 9.52 -2.80
N GLY A 79 15.19 9.29 -3.61
CA GLY A 79 14.99 8.05 -4.34
C GLY A 79 16.12 7.73 -5.31
N ALA A 80 16.68 8.70 -6.01
CA ALA A 80 17.84 8.50 -6.88
C ALA A 80 19.09 8.05 -6.08
N LEU A 81 19.34 8.65 -4.92
CA LEU A 81 20.43 8.24 -4.02
C LEU A 81 20.21 6.83 -3.46
N ILE A 82 19.00 6.56 -2.96
CA ILE A 82 18.61 5.24 -2.45
C ILE A 82 18.77 4.18 -3.54
N TRP A 83 18.26 4.46 -4.75
CA TRP A 83 18.33 3.56 -5.88
C TRP A 83 19.77 3.27 -6.30
N ARG A 84 20.68 4.26 -6.25
CA ARG A 84 22.11 4.08 -6.52
C ARG A 84 22.77 3.18 -5.47
N ASP A 85 22.58 3.51 -4.20
CA ASP A 85 23.40 2.97 -3.11
C ASP A 85 22.87 1.66 -2.52
N HIS A 86 21.56 1.38 -2.61
CA HIS A 86 20.92 0.24 -1.95
C HIS A 86 20.49 -0.83 -2.94
N ALA A 87 21.39 -1.78 -3.22
CA ALA A 87 21.08 -2.93 -4.09
C ALA A 87 19.91 -3.79 -3.58
N ALA A 88 19.69 -3.84 -2.26
CA ALA A 88 18.56 -4.56 -1.67
C ALA A 88 17.20 -3.93 -2.04
N VAL A 89 17.11 -2.59 -2.13
CA VAL A 89 15.89 -1.90 -2.59
C VAL A 89 15.57 -2.30 -4.02
N ARG A 90 16.59 -2.36 -4.90
CA ARG A 90 16.40 -2.79 -6.29
C ARG A 90 15.88 -4.23 -6.39
N ARG A 91 16.34 -5.13 -5.52
CA ARG A 91 15.84 -6.52 -5.46
C ARG A 91 14.39 -6.58 -4.98
N ASP A 92 14.04 -5.80 -3.97
CA ASP A 92 12.66 -5.73 -3.47
C ASP A 92 11.71 -5.21 -4.57
N VAL A 93 12.07 -4.12 -5.26
CA VAL A 93 11.29 -3.58 -6.38
C VAL A 93 11.15 -4.62 -7.48
N ALA A 94 12.23 -5.26 -7.94
CA ALA A 94 12.16 -6.29 -8.97
C ALA A 94 11.24 -7.47 -8.60
N ARG A 95 11.25 -7.90 -7.33
CA ARG A 95 10.37 -8.96 -6.84
C ARG A 95 8.90 -8.53 -6.86
N ILE A 96 8.61 -7.29 -6.46
CA ILE A 96 7.26 -6.69 -6.52
C ILE A 96 6.78 -6.66 -7.96
N GLU A 97 7.59 -6.17 -8.89
CA GLU A 97 7.21 -6.09 -10.30
C GLU A 97 6.91 -7.46 -10.90
N THR A 98 7.73 -8.47 -10.58
CA THR A 98 7.46 -9.86 -11.01
C THR A 98 6.14 -10.37 -10.42
N ALA A 99 5.88 -10.11 -9.13
CA ALA A 99 4.63 -10.53 -8.50
C ALA A 99 3.40 -9.87 -9.14
N TRP A 100 3.50 -8.58 -9.45
CA TRP A 100 2.43 -7.84 -10.10
C TRP A 100 2.18 -8.33 -11.52
N ALA A 101 3.24 -8.52 -12.32
CA ALA A 101 3.15 -9.08 -13.66
C ALA A 101 2.49 -10.46 -13.65
N ASP A 102 2.89 -11.36 -12.75
CA ASP A 102 2.30 -12.69 -12.61
C ASP A 102 0.80 -12.64 -12.28
N MET A 103 0.41 -11.74 -11.37
CA MET A 103 -0.98 -11.55 -10.95
C MET A 103 -1.84 -10.91 -12.05
N LEU A 104 -1.32 -9.92 -12.76
CA LEU A 104 -1.99 -9.28 -13.90
C LEU A 104 -2.16 -10.25 -15.07
N ALA A 105 -1.14 -11.04 -15.38
CA ALA A 105 -1.21 -12.07 -16.42
C ALA A 105 -2.24 -13.16 -16.07
N LEU A 106 -2.32 -13.54 -14.80
CA LEU A 106 -3.28 -14.55 -14.34
C LEU A 106 -4.72 -14.04 -14.30
N SER A 107 -4.93 -12.80 -13.83
CA SER A 107 -6.26 -12.23 -13.66
C SER A 107 -6.84 -11.62 -14.93
N GLY A 108 -5.98 -11.23 -15.88
CA GLY A 108 -6.35 -10.41 -17.04
C GLY A 108 -6.45 -8.92 -16.72
N GLY A 109 -6.13 -8.49 -15.50
CA GLY A 109 -6.29 -7.12 -15.04
C GLY A 109 -7.78 -6.68 -14.92
N PRO A 110 -8.06 -5.38 -14.75
CA PRO A 110 -7.12 -4.25 -14.74
C PRO A 110 -6.34 -4.06 -13.43
N TYR A 111 -6.80 -4.66 -12.33
CA TYR A 111 -6.12 -4.69 -11.03
C TYR A 111 -5.50 -6.07 -10.78
N LEU A 112 -4.73 -6.23 -9.70
CA LEU A 112 -3.90 -7.42 -9.51
C LEU A 112 -4.70 -8.72 -9.50
N ALA A 113 -5.93 -8.70 -8.98
CA ALA A 113 -6.81 -9.86 -8.94
C ALA A 113 -8.07 -9.70 -9.80
N GLY A 114 -7.98 -8.90 -10.87
CA GLY A 114 -9.10 -8.59 -11.77
C GLY A 114 -9.73 -7.25 -11.37
N ASP A 115 -10.85 -7.32 -10.65
CA ASP A 115 -11.45 -6.14 -10.02
C ASP A 115 -10.62 -5.66 -8.82
N PHE A 116 -10.81 -4.39 -8.42
CA PHE A 116 -10.16 -3.83 -7.24
C PHE A 116 -10.52 -4.64 -6.00
N SER A 117 -9.51 -5.03 -5.22
CA SER A 117 -9.67 -5.89 -4.05
C SER A 117 -8.75 -5.47 -2.91
N ALA A 118 -8.84 -6.17 -1.78
CA ALA A 118 -7.94 -6.02 -0.65
C ALA A 118 -6.46 -6.16 -1.03
N LEU A 119 -6.14 -6.93 -2.08
CA LEU A 119 -4.77 -7.04 -2.58
C LEU A 119 -4.25 -5.68 -3.06
N ASP A 120 -5.04 -4.95 -3.83
CA ASP A 120 -4.67 -3.63 -4.34
C ASP A 120 -4.56 -2.60 -3.21
N ALA A 121 -5.47 -2.65 -2.24
CA ALA A 121 -5.39 -1.83 -1.03
C ALA A 121 -4.10 -2.11 -0.23
N TYR A 122 -3.67 -3.39 -0.16
CA TYR A 122 -2.41 -3.79 0.49
C TYR A 122 -1.17 -3.21 -0.20
N PHE A 123 -1.21 -3.10 -1.53
CA PHE A 123 -0.10 -2.57 -2.33
C PHE A 123 -0.18 -1.06 -2.57
N ALA A 124 -1.28 -0.38 -2.25
CA ALA A 124 -1.38 1.07 -2.39
C ALA A 124 -0.23 1.82 -1.67
N PRO A 125 0.18 1.48 -0.42
CA PRO A 125 1.36 2.06 0.21
C PRO A 125 2.69 1.80 -0.53
N VAL A 126 2.80 0.69 -1.27
CA VAL A 126 3.98 0.43 -2.12
C VAL A 126 3.96 1.33 -3.34
N VAL A 127 2.79 1.49 -3.96
CA VAL A 127 2.58 2.40 -5.09
C VAL A 127 2.95 3.84 -4.70
N MET A 128 2.60 4.29 -3.48
CA MET A 128 3.03 5.61 -2.97
C MET A 128 4.55 5.72 -2.89
N ARG A 129 5.23 4.72 -2.31
CA ARG A 129 6.71 4.69 -2.24
C ARG A 129 7.35 4.79 -3.63
N LEU A 130 6.89 3.97 -4.57
CA LEU A 130 7.44 3.97 -5.94
C LEU A 130 7.22 5.32 -6.63
N LYS A 131 6.06 5.95 -6.44
CA LYS A 131 5.75 7.26 -7.02
C LYS A 131 6.56 8.40 -6.40
N TYR A 132 6.45 8.63 -5.10
CA TYR A 132 6.99 9.84 -4.47
C TYR A 132 8.52 9.82 -4.41
N TYR A 133 9.14 8.64 -4.30
CA TYR A 133 10.59 8.50 -4.48
C TYR A 133 11.03 8.42 -5.95
N SER A 134 10.10 8.46 -6.91
CA SER A 134 10.39 8.31 -8.34
C SER A 134 11.30 7.11 -8.66
N LEU A 135 11.04 5.96 -8.02
CA LEU A 135 11.82 4.75 -8.27
C LEU A 135 11.49 4.20 -9.66
N PRO A 136 12.49 3.72 -10.42
CA PRO A 136 12.25 3.20 -11.76
C PRO A 136 11.45 1.90 -11.69
N VAL A 137 10.45 1.81 -12.57
CA VAL A 137 9.55 0.66 -12.74
C VAL A 137 9.35 0.36 -14.23
N THR A 138 8.92 -0.84 -14.54
CA THR A 138 8.50 -1.26 -15.88
C THR A 138 7.22 -0.54 -16.32
N GLY A 139 6.97 -0.52 -17.64
CA GLY A 139 5.74 0.08 -18.20
C GLY A 139 4.45 -0.61 -17.73
N GLU A 140 4.49 -1.92 -17.47
CA GLU A 140 3.34 -2.65 -16.94
C GLU A 140 3.00 -2.20 -15.51
N SER A 141 4.01 -2.19 -14.62
CA SER A 141 3.88 -1.65 -13.26
C SER A 141 3.41 -0.20 -13.26
N GLN A 142 3.98 0.65 -14.12
CA GLN A 142 3.53 2.04 -14.24
C GLN A 142 2.05 2.14 -14.64
N THR A 143 1.59 1.27 -15.53
CA THR A 143 0.18 1.25 -15.96
C THR A 143 -0.73 0.80 -14.81
N TYR A 144 -0.32 -0.19 -14.02
CA TYR A 144 -1.04 -0.60 -12.80
C TYR A 144 -1.07 0.53 -11.76
N MET A 145 0.07 1.14 -11.46
CA MET A 145 0.16 2.28 -10.53
C MET A 145 -0.77 3.42 -10.95
N ASN A 146 -0.82 3.74 -12.24
CA ASN A 146 -1.72 4.77 -12.77
C ASN A 146 -3.20 4.42 -12.58
N ARG A 147 -3.57 3.13 -12.56
CA ARG A 147 -4.95 2.70 -12.25
C ARG A 147 -5.26 2.87 -10.77
N ILE A 148 -4.31 2.50 -9.89
CA ILE A 148 -4.44 2.71 -8.45
C ILE A 148 -4.67 4.19 -8.13
N PHE A 149 -3.89 5.09 -8.73
CA PHE A 149 -4.08 6.54 -8.53
C PHE A 149 -5.40 7.09 -9.06
N LYS A 150 -6.10 6.39 -9.95
CA LYS A 150 -7.40 6.79 -10.49
C LYS A 150 -8.58 6.15 -9.74
N HIS A 151 -8.30 5.31 -8.74
CA HIS A 151 -9.36 4.69 -7.96
C HIS A 151 -9.91 5.73 -6.98
N PRO A 152 -11.23 5.98 -6.91
CA PRO A 152 -11.80 7.07 -6.12
C PRO A 152 -11.39 7.04 -4.63
N ALA A 153 -11.35 5.85 -4.02
CA ALA A 153 -10.93 5.71 -2.62
C ALA A 153 -9.44 6.06 -2.40
N ILE A 154 -8.59 5.85 -3.41
CA ILE A 154 -7.16 6.22 -3.34
C ILE A 154 -6.99 7.71 -3.61
N GLU A 155 -7.73 8.28 -4.55
CA GLU A 155 -7.75 9.72 -4.80
C GLU A 155 -8.19 10.49 -3.54
N ASP A 156 -9.26 10.05 -2.88
CA ASP A 156 -9.75 10.65 -1.64
C ASP A 156 -8.72 10.54 -0.50
N TRP A 157 -8.14 9.35 -0.31
CA TRP A 157 -7.08 9.14 0.69
C TRP A 157 -5.85 10.02 0.45
N VAL A 158 -5.36 10.09 -0.80
CA VAL A 158 -4.20 10.91 -1.18
C VAL A 158 -4.53 12.39 -1.04
N GLY A 159 -5.71 12.82 -1.47
CA GLY A 159 -6.16 14.21 -1.34
C GLY A 159 -6.28 14.66 0.11
N GLY A 160 -6.81 13.80 0.98
CA GLY A 160 -6.88 14.02 2.42
C GLY A 160 -5.49 14.16 3.06
N ALA A 161 -4.56 13.25 2.74
CA ALA A 161 -3.19 13.30 3.25
C ALA A 161 -2.44 14.57 2.81
N VAL A 162 -2.56 14.97 1.55
CA VAL A 162 -1.95 16.21 1.04
C VAL A 162 -2.56 17.44 1.70
N THR A 163 -3.87 17.43 1.96
CA THR A 163 -4.57 18.56 2.57
C THR A 163 -4.22 18.72 4.06
N SER A 164 -4.14 17.61 4.81
CA SER A 164 -3.82 17.68 6.24
C SER A 164 -2.36 18.02 6.49
N ALA A 165 -1.46 17.59 5.59
CA ALA A 165 0.00 17.73 5.73
C ALA A 165 0.54 17.23 7.07
N GLU A 166 -0.19 16.34 7.74
CA GLU A 166 0.25 15.69 8.98
C GLU A 166 1.46 14.82 8.68
N PHE A 167 2.50 14.95 9.49
CA PHE A 167 3.74 14.18 9.34
C PHE A 167 4.19 13.62 10.69
N LEU A 168 4.99 12.56 10.62
CA LEU A 168 5.73 12.01 11.75
C LEU A 168 7.20 12.36 11.56
N ASP A 169 7.80 12.98 12.57
CA ASP A 169 9.20 13.45 12.56
C ASP A 169 10.20 12.34 12.17
N PHE A 170 9.97 11.11 12.66
CA PHE A 170 10.83 9.96 12.34
C PHE A 170 10.59 9.37 10.94
N GLU A 171 9.45 9.63 10.30
CA GLU A 171 9.14 9.19 8.93
C GLU A 171 9.50 10.24 7.87
N GLU A 172 9.47 11.51 8.28
CA GLU A 172 9.79 12.68 7.48
C GLU A 172 10.88 13.53 8.15
N PRO A 173 12.12 13.02 8.32
CA PRO A 173 13.20 13.75 9.00
C PRO A 173 13.67 14.99 8.22
N PHE A 174 13.11 15.23 7.04
CA PHE A 174 13.34 16.42 6.22
C PHE A 174 12.34 17.55 6.51
N ARG A 175 11.29 17.33 7.31
CA ARG A 175 10.33 18.35 7.77
C ARG A 175 10.54 18.72 9.23
N LEU A 176 10.43 20.01 9.53
CA LEU A 176 10.41 20.61 10.87
C LEU A 176 9.02 21.15 11.25
N SER A 177 8.21 21.50 10.26
CA SER A 177 6.82 21.96 10.43
C SER A 177 5.94 21.58 9.24
N THR A 178 4.61 21.70 9.40
CA THR A 178 3.64 21.45 8.31
C THR A 178 3.71 22.47 7.18
N ASP A 179 4.31 23.64 7.44
CA ASP A 179 4.43 24.75 6.48
C ASP A 179 5.78 24.73 5.74
N ASP A 180 6.64 23.74 6.01
CA ASP A 180 7.96 23.67 5.40
C ASP A 180 7.87 23.48 3.88
N PRO A 181 8.76 24.14 3.11
CA PRO A 181 8.84 23.93 1.67
C PRO A 181 9.20 22.47 1.37
N GLU A 182 8.81 21.99 0.19
CA GLU A 182 9.16 20.63 -0.24
C GLU A 182 10.68 20.39 -0.18
N PRO A 183 11.11 19.19 0.23
CA PRO A 183 12.53 18.85 0.32
C PRO A 183 13.22 19.00 -1.05
N VAL A 184 14.37 19.68 -1.06
CA VAL A 184 15.19 19.96 -2.27
C VAL A 184 16.20 18.86 -2.55
#